data_AF-A0A382ZHL4-F1
#
_entry.id   AF-A0A382ZHL4-F1
#
_cell.length_a   1.000
_cell.length_b   1.000
_cell.length_c   1.000
_cell.angle_alpha   90.00
_cell.angle_beta   90.00
_cell.angle_gamma   90.00
#
_symmetry.space_group_name_H-M   'P 1'
#
loop_
_entity.id
_entity.type
_entity.pdbx_description
1 polymer ?
#
loop_
_entity_poly.entity_id
_entity_poly.type
_entity_poly.pdbx_seq_one_letter_code
_entity_poly.pdbx_strand_id
1 'polypeptide(L)'
;MTKTSKYVIDCIYSNMSNKKLTDDDLLDIPEFLKRQSNGDPVKIELKEAEIKVDEPPKLEIVEEVKEPEKPKKPTIQDRMQKRLMEIMGDLNDEFEKVWADGGDPKVFKAYSYFAIDDIPGAFMKMIIKDIKEILDEQRKGLEYRDIKKSERTDIQEDYVESFECYTKKDMLTHIAWWERIIKD
;
A
#
# COMPACT_ATOMS: atom_id res chain seq x y z
N MET A 1 -0.87 15.06 -62.08
CA MET A 1 0.18 16.05 -61.75
C MET A 1 -0.43 16.93 -60.67
N THR A 2 -0.05 16.93 -59.40
CA THR A 2 1.26 17.05 -58.72
C THR A 2 1.14 16.39 -57.33
N LYS A 3 1.89 15.32 -57.06
CA LYS A 3 3.09 15.27 -56.18
C LYS A 3 2.87 15.59 -54.68
N THR A 4 2.68 14.52 -53.92
CA THR A 4 3.38 14.13 -52.65
C THR A 4 3.60 15.17 -51.55
N SER A 5 3.00 14.90 -50.38
CA SER A 5 3.71 14.97 -49.10
C SER A 5 3.28 13.80 -48.22
N LYS A 6 4.01 12.70 -48.36
CA LYS A 6 3.88 11.43 -47.62
C LYS A 6 5.07 11.31 -46.65
N TYR A 7 5.29 12.36 -45.85
CA TYR A 7 6.43 12.46 -44.95
C TYR A 7 6.05 13.15 -43.63
N VAL A 8 5.15 12.54 -42.85
CA VAL A 8 5.11 12.69 -41.38
C VAL A 8 4.54 11.43 -40.70
N ILE A 9 4.76 10.25 -41.27
CA ILE A 9 4.44 8.96 -40.62
C ILE A 9 5.58 7.99 -40.93
N ASP A 10 6.82 8.35 -40.56
CA ASP A 10 8.00 7.47 -40.70
C ASP A 10 9.08 7.81 -39.64
N CYS A 11 8.67 8.05 -38.39
CA CYS A 11 9.61 8.18 -37.26
C CYS A 11 9.29 7.34 -36.01
N ILE A 12 8.36 6.37 -36.07
CA ILE A 12 8.13 5.44 -34.94
C ILE A 12 8.17 3.95 -35.38
N TYR A 13 8.43 3.67 -36.66
CA TYR A 13 8.57 2.31 -37.17
C TYR A 13 9.93 2.12 -37.85
N SER A 14 11.01 2.15 -37.07
CA SER A 14 12.26 1.47 -37.46
C SER A 14 13.05 1.07 -36.23
N ASN A 15 13.35 -0.23 -36.16
CA ASN A 15 14.22 -0.94 -35.19
C ASN A 15 13.57 -1.61 -33.98
N MET A 16 12.37 -2.19 -34.12
CA MET A 16 12.04 -3.40 -33.37
C MET A 16 12.38 -4.61 -34.24
N SER A 17 13.68 -4.86 -34.43
CA SER A 17 14.12 -6.12 -34.99
C SER A 17 13.67 -7.24 -34.05
N ASN A 18 12.82 -8.15 -34.53
CA ASN A 18 12.47 -9.40 -33.87
C ASN A 18 13.71 -10.29 -33.71
N LYS A 19 14.58 -9.95 -32.75
CA LYS A 19 15.58 -10.88 -32.22
C LYS A 19 14.92 -11.59 -31.05
N LYS A 20 14.66 -12.89 -31.22
CA LYS A 20 14.38 -13.78 -30.10
C LYS A 20 15.60 -13.72 -29.19
N LEU A 21 15.45 -13.11 -28.01
CA LEU A 21 16.43 -13.24 -26.94
C LEU A 21 16.49 -14.72 -26.58
N THR A 22 17.66 -15.33 -26.79
CA THR A 22 17.97 -16.67 -26.29
C THR A 22 18.39 -16.55 -24.82
N ASP A 23 18.20 -17.61 -24.03
CA ASP A 23 18.45 -17.60 -22.57
C ASP A 23 19.89 -17.18 -22.19
N ASP A 24 20.83 -17.23 -23.13
CA ASP A 24 22.21 -16.75 -22.95
C ASP A 24 22.35 -15.21 -22.88
N ASP A 25 21.37 -14.43 -23.38
CA ASP A 25 21.38 -12.96 -23.30
C ASP A 25 20.85 -12.42 -21.94
N LEU A 26 20.33 -13.30 -21.06
CA LEU A 26 19.82 -12.93 -19.74
C LEU A 26 20.89 -12.92 -18.63
N LEU A 27 22.13 -13.33 -18.95
CA LEU A 27 23.22 -13.46 -17.99
C LEU A 27 24.29 -12.36 -18.08
N ASP A 28 24.11 -11.37 -18.95
CA ASP A 28 25.03 -10.23 -19.04
C ASP A 28 24.79 -9.26 -17.87
N ILE A 29 25.50 -9.52 -16.77
CA ILE A 29 25.59 -8.61 -15.63
C ILE A 29 26.18 -7.28 -16.12
N PRO A 30 25.49 -6.14 -15.90
CA PRO A 30 25.98 -4.81 -16.23
C PRO A 30 27.39 -4.53 -15.69
N GLU A 31 28.22 -3.86 -16.50
CA GLU A 31 29.63 -3.54 -16.21
C GLU A 31 29.84 -2.89 -14.82
N PHE A 32 28.86 -2.11 -14.34
CA PHE A 32 28.94 -1.43 -13.05
C PHE A 32 28.79 -2.38 -11.85
N LEU A 33 28.10 -3.52 -12.00
CA LEU A 33 27.97 -4.55 -10.96
C LEU A 33 29.21 -5.44 -10.90
N LYS A 34 29.90 -5.66 -12.03
CA LYS A 34 31.18 -6.40 -12.08
C LYS A 34 32.30 -5.69 -11.30
N ARG A 35 32.20 -4.37 -11.09
CA ARG A 35 33.19 -3.58 -10.33
C ARG A 35 33.05 -3.71 -8.81
N GLN A 36 31.95 -4.26 -8.30
CA GLN A 36 31.78 -4.47 -6.86
C GLN A 36 32.37 -5.81 -6.38
N SER A 37 32.67 -6.75 -7.28
CA SER A 37 33.23 -8.06 -6.91
C SER A 37 34.76 -8.14 -6.93
N ASN A 38 35.44 -7.12 -7.47
CA ASN A 38 36.91 -7.07 -7.57
C ASN A 38 37.52 -5.94 -6.72
N GLY A 39 36.97 -5.73 -5.52
CA GLY A 39 37.63 -4.94 -4.48
C GLY A 39 38.43 -5.87 -3.57
N ASP A 40 39.73 -5.62 -3.45
CA ASP A 40 40.66 -6.33 -2.57
C ASP A 40 40.09 -6.58 -1.16
N PRO A 41 40.45 -7.69 -0.49
CA PRO A 41 40.02 -7.92 0.88
C PRO A 41 40.59 -6.81 1.75
N VAL A 42 39.72 -5.94 2.27
CA VAL A 42 40.10 -5.03 3.35
C VAL A 42 40.46 -5.90 4.54
N LYS A 43 41.76 -6.06 4.75
CA LYS A 43 42.36 -6.72 5.90
C LYS A 43 41.92 -5.95 7.15
N ILE A 44 40.89 -6.46 7.83
CA ILE A 44 40.52 -5.96 9.15
C ILE A 44 41.61 -6.43 10.11
N GLU A 45 42.55 -5.54 10.43
CA GLU A 45 43.48 -5.77 11.53
C GLU A 45 42.69 -5.71 12.84
N LEU A 46 42.36 -6.89 13.38
CA LEU A 46 41.93 -7.04 14.77
C LEU A 46 43.10 -6.60 15.67
N LYS A 47 43.06 -5.35 16.14
CA LYS A 47 43.86 -4.94 17.30
C LYS A 47 43.17 -5.47 18.55
N GLU A 48 43.66 -6.61 19.05
CA GLU A 48 43.47 -6.98 20.45
C GLU A 48 44.11 -5.89 21.30
N ALA A 49 43.29 -5.05 21.94
CA ALA A 49 43.74 -4.17 23.00
C ALA A 49 43.35 -4.83 24.34
N GLU A 50 44.38 -5.15 25.11
CA GLU A 50 44.33 -5.77 26.43
C GLU A 50 43.28 -5.13 27.35
N ILE A 51 42.45 -5.97 27.94
CA ILE A 51 41.52 -5.57 29.00
C ILE A 51 42.35 -5.22 30.24
N LYS A 52 42.42 -3.94 30.58
CA LYS A 52 42.71 -3.48 31.94
C LYS A 52 41.42 -2.95 32.54
N VAL A 53 40.93 -3.67 33.56
CA VAL A 53 39.83 -3.27 34.42
C VAL A 53 40.36 -2.19 35.38
N ASP A 54 39.81 -0.99 35.28
CA ASP A 54 39.85 0.03 36.34
C ASP A 54 38.45 0.69 36.43
N GLU A 55 38.02 0.96 37.65
CA GLU A 55 36.67 1.35 38.09
C GLU A 55 36.04 2.56 37.34
N PRO A 56 34.69 2.64 37.25
CA PRO A 56 34.00 3.58 36.37
C PRO A 56 34.09 5.04 36.86
N PRO A 57 34.42 6.02 35.99
CA PRO A 57 34.22 7.42 36.30
C PRO A 57 32.75 7.80 36.07
N LYS A 58 32.21 8.61 36.99
CA LYS A 58 30.83 9.15 36.98
C LYS A 58 30.44 9.71 35.62
N LEU A 59 29.28 9.28 35.12
CA LEU A 59 28.61 9.82 33.94
C LEU A 59 28.17 11.27 34.21
N GLU A 60 28.89 12.24 33.68
CA GLU A 60 28.29 13.54 33.36
C GLU A 60 27.36 13.33 32.16
N ILE A 61 26.07 13.54 32.37
CA ILE A 61 25.05 13.54 31.33
C ILE A 61 25.30 14.79 30.49
N VAL A 62 26.01 14.62 29.38
CA VAL A 62 26.01 15.60 28.30
C VAL A 62 24.66 15.44 27.61
N GLU A 63 23.74 16.39 27.84
CA GLU A 63 22.54 16.53 27.01
C GLU A 63 23.00 16.79 25.57
N GLU A 64 23.01 15.73 24.78
CA GLU A 64 23.13 15.80 23.33
C GLU A 64 21.86 16.48 22.82
N VAL A 65 21.93 17.79 22.62
CA VAL A 65 20.90 18.57 21.95
C VAL A 65 20.75 17.99 20.54
N LYS A 66 19.78 17.09 20.35
CA LYS A 66 19.36 16.64 19.03
C LYS A 66 18.93 17.88 18.26
N GLU A 67 19.75 18.29 17.30
CA GLU A 67 19.33 19.26 16.29
C GLU A 67 17.98 18.81 15.71
N PRO A 68 17.04 19.74 15.47
CA PRO A 68 15.75 19.37 14.91
C PRO A 68 15.97 18.75 13.52
N GLU A 69 15.71 17.44 13.38
CA GLU A 69 15.63 16.79 12.07
C GLU A 69 14.66 17.62 11.22
N LYS A 70 15.16 18.24 10.15
CA LYS A 70 14.29 18.88 9.16
C LYS A 70 13.25 17.85 8.69
N PRO A 71 11.98 18.25 8.51
CA PRO A 71 10.94 17.32 8.10
C PRO A 71 11.37 16.59 6.81
N LYS A 72 11.55 15.28 6.90
CA LYS A 72 11.87 14.43 5.74
C LYS A 72 10.73 14.58 4.73
N LYS A 73 11.09 14.90 3.49
CA LYS A 73 10.09 14.97 2.41
C LYS A 73 9.42 13.60 2.28
N PRO A 74 8.08 13.54 2.14
CA PRO A 74 7.38 12.27 2.00
C PRO A 74 7.90 11.52 0.77
N THR A 75 8.19 10.24 0.97
CA THR A 75 8.64 9.31 -0.06
C THR A 75 7.53 9.07 -1.08
N ILE A 76 7.88 8.43 -2.20
CA ILE A 76 6.87 8.04 -3.21
C ILE A 76 5.85 7.07 -2.59
N GLN A 77 6.30 6.14 -1.75
CA GLN A 77 5.43 5.19 -1.05
C GLN A 77 4.47 5.94 -0.11
N ASP A 78 4.95 6.92 0.65
CA ASP A 78 4.09 7.72 1.53
C ASP A 78 3.02 8.48 0.74
N ARG A 79 3.37 9.00 -0.43
CA ARG A 79 2.42 9.71 -1.30
C ARG A 79 1.38 8.75 -1.89
N MET A 80 1.80 7.57 -2.32
CA MET A 80 0.89 6.53 -2.81
C MET A 80 -0.06 6.08 -1.70
N GLN A 81 0.46 5.84 -0.49
CA GLN A 81 -0.36 5.44 0.65
C GLN A 81 -1.32 6.53 1.06
N LYS A 82 -0.89 7.80 1.07
CA LYS A 82 -1.78 8.93 1.33
C LYS A 82 -2.91 8.98 0.30
N ARG A 83 -2.58 8.83 -0.99
CA ARG A 83 -3.60 8.83 -2.05
C ARG A 83 -4.56 7.66 -1.91
N LEU A 84 -4.08 6.50 -1.47
CA LEU A 84 -4.92 5.34 -1.19
C LEU A 84 -5.92 5.63 -0.06
N MET A 85 -5.46 6.27 1.02
CA MET A 85 -6.34 6.68 2.13
C MET A 85 -7.38 7.70 1.68
N GLU A 86 -7.02 8.66 0.82
CA GLU A 86 -7.97 9.61 0.23
C GLU A 86 -9.05 8.88 -0.56
N ILE A 87 -8.67 7.96 -1.45
CA ILE A 87 -9.61 7.17 -2.26
C ILE A 87 -10.54 6.33 -1.38
N MET A 88 -10.01 5.69 -0.33
CA MET A 88 -10.82 4.93 0.62
C MET A 88 -11.82 5.82 1.37
N GLY A 89 -11.41 7.05 1.72
CA GLY A 89 -12.28 8.07 2.31
C GLY A 89 -13.39 8.50 1.35
N ASP A 90 -13.05 8.81 0.10
CA ASP A 90 -14.02 9.23 -0.91
C ASP A 90 -15.06 8.12 -1.18
N LEU A 91 -14.63 6.85 -1.21
CA LEU A 91 -15.54 5.70 -1.31
C LEU A 91 -16.46 5.57 -0.10
N ASN A 92 -15.99 5.92 1.10
CA ASN A 92 -16.82 5.95 2.30
C ASN A 92 -17.83 7.11 2.24
N ASP A 93 -17.45 8.27 1.73
CA ASP A 93 -18.38 9.39 1.53
C ASP A 93 -19.48 9.05 0.52
N GLU A 94 -19.16 8.29 -0.53
CA GLU A 94 -20.17 7.77 -1.46
C GLU A 94 -21.11 6.75 -0.77
N PHE A 95 -20.59 5.91 0.13
CA PHE A 95 -21.42 5.03 0.94
C PHE A 95 -22.38 5.83 1.83
N GLU A 96 -21.90 6.86 2.52
CA GLU A 96 -22.72 7.69 3.41
C GLU A 96 -23.91 8.33 2.67
N LYS A 97 -23.71 8.78 1.42
CA LYS A 97 -24.81 9.27 0.56
C LYS A 97 -25.85 8.19 0.33
N VAL A 98 -25.41 6.98 -0.06
CA VAL A 98 -26.31 5.84 -0.30
C VAL A 98 -27.03 5.43 0.98
N TRP A 99 -26.33 5.41 2.11
CA TRP A 99 -26.89 5.06 3.41
C TRP A 99 -27.91 6.08 3.91
N ALA A 100 -27.60 7.37 3.84
CA ALA A 100 -28.48 8.47 4.25
C ALA A 100 -29.79 8.50 3.46
N ASP A 101 -29.73 8.21 2.15
CA ASP A 101 -30.90 8.18 1.27
C ASP A 101 -31.67 6.85 1.34
N GLY A 102 -31.19 5.87 2.14
CA GLY A 102 -31.77 4.52 2.19
C GLY A 102 -31.68 3.78 0.85
N GLY A 103 -30.72 4.15 0.01
CA GLY A 103 -30.49 3.58 -1.31
C GLY A 103 -29.92 2.16 -1.26
N ASP A 104 -29.94 1.47 -2.41
CA ASP A 104 -29.33 0.14 -2.54
C ASP A 104 -27.84 0.28 -2.90
N PRO A 105 -26.90 -0.20 -2.05
CA PRO A 105 -25.46 -0.23 -2.32
C PRO A 105 -25.09 -0.83 -3.67
N LYS A 106 -25.93 -1.73 -4.21
CA LYS A 106 -25.69 -2.40 -5.49
C LYS A 106 -25.73 -1.48 -6.70
N VAL A 107 -26.38 -0.31 -6.57
CA VAL A 107 -26.48 0.68 -7.66
C VAL A 107 -25.13 1.32 -7.95
N PHE A 108 -24.25 1.41 -6.95
CA PHE A 108 -22.92 1.94 -7.13
C PHE A 108 -22.08 1.08 -8.10
N LYS A 109 -21.30 1.77 -8.93
CA LYS A 109 -20.40 1.19 -9.93
C LYS A 109 -19.00 1.72 -9.70
N ALA A 110 -18.21 0.98 -8.93
CA ALA A 110 -16.85 1.37 -8.60
C ALA A 110 -16.02 1.62 -9.85
N TYR A 111 -16.07 0.74 -10.86
CA TYR A 111 -15.28 0.95 -12.07
C TYR A 111 -15.59 2.29 -12.76
N SER A 112 -16.88 2.68 -12.79
CA SER A 112 -17.30 3.96 -13.38
C SER A 112 -16.83 5.15 -12.56
N TYR A 113 -16.94 5.07 -11.22
CA TYR A 113 -16.44 6.08 -10.30
C TYR A 113 -14.95 6.36 -10.53
N PHE A 114 -14.12 5.31 -10.49
CA PHE A 114 -12.68 5.44 -10.71
C PHE A 114 -12.33 5.98 -12.11
N ALA A 115 -13.10 5.62 -13.15
CA ALA A 115 -12.87 6.11 -14.50
C ALA A 115 -13.22 7.60 -14.66
N ILE A 116 -14.28 8.08 -14.00
CA ILE A 116 -14.71 9.49 -14.02
C ILE A 116 -13.70 10.36 -13.27
N ASP A 117 -13.18 9.87 -12.15
CA ASP A 117 -12.26 10.61 -11.28
C ASP A 117 -10.78 10.44 -11.67
N ASP A 118 -10.51 9.86 -12.85
CA ASP A 118 -9.16 9.60 -13.39
C ASP A 118 -8.24 8.86 -12.38
N ILE A 119 -8.82 7.93 -11.61
CA ILE A 119 -8.08 7.16 -10.61
C ILE A 119 -7.37 5.99 -11.31
N PRO A 120 -6.03 5.89 -11.24
CA PRO A 120 -5.31 4.81 -11.89
C PRO A 120 -5.74 3.43 -11.38
N GLY A 121 -5.92 2.47 -12.30
CA GLY A 121 -6.31 1.09 -11.96
C GLY A 121 -5.33 0.34 -11.05
N ALA A 122 -4.11 0.85 -10.85
CA ALA A 122 -3.20 0.36 -9.82
C ALA A 122 -3.79 0.55 -8.41
N PHE A 123 -4.45 1.68 -8.14
CA PHE A 123 -5.10 1.93 -6.86
C PHE A 123 -6.31 1.02 -6.64
N MET A 124 -7.10 0.70 -7.68
CA MET A 124 -8.17 -0.31 -7.59
C MET A 124 -7.65 -1.63 -7.02
N LYS A 125 -6.47 -2.08 -7.47
CA LYS A 125 -5.86 -3.32 -6.98
C LYS A 125 -5.37 -3.20 -5.55
N MET A 126 -4.85 -2.03 -5.18
CA MET A 126 -4.34 -1.76 -3.84
C MET A 126 -5.46 -1.75 -2.81
N ILE A 127 -6.57 -1.05 -3.08
CA ILE A 127 -7.70 -0.95 -2.13
C ILE A 127 -8.34 -2.30 -1.82
N ILE A 128 -8.30 -3.27 -2.73
CA ILE A 128 -8.92 -4.59 -2.51
C ILE A 128 -8.36 -5.27 -1.26
N LYS A 129 -7.08 -5.06 -0.93
CA LYS A 129 -6.48 -5.61 0.27
C LYS A 129 -7.14 -5.00 1.52
N ASP A 130 -7.19 -3.67 1.60
CA ASP A 130 -7.76 -2.96 2.74
C ASP A 130 -9.27 -3.24 2.88
N ILE A 131 -10.00 -3.30 1.76
CA ILE A 131 -11.42 -3.66 1.77
C ILE A 131 -11.64 -5.08 2.32
N LYS A 132 -10.76 -6.03 2.01
CA LYS A 132 -10.86 -7.39 2.58
C LYS A 132 -10.64 -7.41 4.08
N GLU A 133 -9.73 -6.59 4.59
CA GLU A 133 -9.49 -6.44 6.04
C GLU A 133 -10.75 -5.86 6.71
N ILE A 134 -11.33 -4.79 6.15
CA ILE A 134 -12.59 -4.20 6.63
C ILE A 134 -13.74 -5.23 6.64
N LEU A 135 -13.88 -6.02 5.57
CA LEU A 135 -14.91 -7.05 5.47
C LEU A 135 -14.73 -8.16 6.51
N ASP A 136 -13.49 -8.57 6.78
CA ASP A 136 -13.19 -9.58 7.80
C ASP A 136 -13.56 -9.09 9.21
N GLU A 137 -13.18 -7.85 9.55
CA GLU A 137 -13.50 -7.24 10.85
C GLU A 137 -15.01 -7.12 11.07
N GLN A 138 -15.76 -6.64 10.08
CA GLN A 138 -17.20 -6.49 10.20
C GLN A 138 -17.93 -7.84 10.28
N ARG A 139 -17.48 -8.83 9.53
CA ARG A 139 -18.04 -10.19 9.59
C ARG A 139 -17.79 -10.83 10.96
N LYS A 140 -16.58 -10.69 11.52
CA LYS A 140 -16.27 -11.13 12.88
C LYS A 140 -17.14 -10.41 13.91
N GLY A 141 -17.29 -9.09 13.80
CA GLY A 141 -18.18 -8.32 14.66
C GLY A 141 -19.63 -8.82 14.61
N LEU A 142 -20.14 -9.17 13.43
CA LEU A 142 -21.47 -9.77 13.28
C LEU A 142 -21.57 -11.18 13.85
N GLU A 143 -20.57 -12.02 13.60
CA GLU A 143 -20.53 -13.41 14.08
C GLU A 143 -20.50 -13.44 15.62
N TYR A 144 -19.67 -12.61 16.24
CA TYR A 144 -19.49 -12.60 17.70
C TYR A 144 -20.68 -11.99 18.45
N ARG A 145 -21.46 -11.12 17.79
CA ARG A 145 -22.72 -10.60 18.35
C ARG A 145 -23.74 -11.69 18.61
N ASP A 146 -23.75 -12.73 17.78
CA ASP A 146 -24.68 -13.86 17.92
C ASP A 146 -24.27 -14.82 19.07
N ILE A 147 -23.04 -14.67 19.62
CA ILE A 147 -22.57 -15.36 20.83
C ILE A 147 -23.09 -14.63 22.07
N LYS A 148 -23.51 -15.36 23.12
CA LYS A 148 -23.91 -14.74 24.40
C LYS A 148 -22.72 -14.07 25.07
N LYS A 149 -22.91 -12.88 25.65
CA LYS A 149 -21.84 -12.10 26.32
C LYS A 149 -21.05 -12.91 27.35
N SER A 150 -21.69 -13.81 28.11
CA SER A 150 -21.02 -14.66 29.10
C SER A 150 -20.13 -15.76 28.52
N GLU A 151 -20.23 -16.03 27.21
CA GLU A 151 -19.52 -17.10 26.51
C GLU A 151 -18.43 -16.54 25.57
N ARG A 152 -18.32 -15.20 25.45
CA ARG A 152 -17.33 -14.53 24.61
C ARG A 152 -15.96 -14.51 25.27
N THR A 153 -14.92 -14.63 24.45
CA THR A 153 -13.55 -14.28 24.87
C THR A 153 -13.38 -12.77 24.90
N ASP A 154 -12.35 -12.28 25.59
CA ASP A 154 -12.03 -10.84 25.65
C ASP A 154 -11.90 -10.24 24.24
N ILE A 155 -11.20 -10.93 23.34
CA ILE A 155 -11.05 -10.51 21.94
C ILE A 155 -12.42 -10.42 21.24
N GLN A 156 -13.31 -11.39 21.45
CA GLN A 156 -14.64 -11.37 20.83
C GLN A 156 -15.48 -10.21 21.35
N GLU A 157 -15.38 -9.89 22.65
CA GLU A 157 -16.06 -8.73 23.22
C GLU A 157 -15.51 -7.42 22.65
N ASP A 158 -14.19 -7.26 22.54
CA ASP A 158 -13.56 -6.08 21.92
C ASP A 158 -14.10 -5.80 20.51
N TYR A 159 -14.24 -6.85 19.69
CA TYR A 159 -14.85 -6.74 18.37
C TYR A 159 -16.33 -6.33 18.45
N VAL A 160 -17.11 -6.89 19.36
CA VAL A 160 -18.54 -6.53 19.50
C VAL A 160 -18.70 -5.08 19.94
N GLU A 161 -17.91 -4.64 20.91
CA GLU A 161 -17.88 -3.26 21.43
C GLU A 161 -17.46 -2.26 20.35
N SER A 162 -16.45 -2.60 19.54
CA SER A 162 -15.97 -1.77 18.42
C SER A 162 -17.06 -1.42 17.41
N PHE A 163 -18.11 -2.24 17.30
CA PHE A 163 -19.22 -2.01 16.39
C PHE A 163 -20.52 -1.63 17.10
N GLU A 164 -20.58 -1.52 18.44
CA GLU A 164 -21.83 -1.41 19.22
C GLU A 164 -22.78 -0.31 18.75
N CYS A 165 -22.24 0.80 18.20
CA CYS A 165 -23.03 1.90 17.65
C CYS A 165 -23.78 1.57 16.34
N TYR A 166 -23.46 0.46 15.67
CA TYR A 166 -24.09 0.03 14.42
C TYR A 166 -25.11 -1.08 14.64
N THR A 167 -26.26 -1.00 13.98
CA THR A 167 -27.20 -2.13 13.97
C THR A 167 -26.69 -3.28 13.09
N LYS A 168 -27.22 -4.50 13.29
CA LYS A 168 -26.93 -5.64 12.39
C LYS A 168 -27.27 -5.31 10.93
N LYS A 169 -28.31 -4.53 10.68
CA LYS A 169 -28.70 -4.09 9.34
C LYS A 169 -27.67 -3.13 8.73
N ASP A 170 -27.16 -2.18 9.51
CA ASP A 170 -26.17 -1.20 9.04
C ASP A 170 -24.88 -1.91 8.65
N MET A 171 -24.39 -2.81 9.50
CA MET A 171 -23.20 -3.61 9.21
C MET A 171 -23.38 -4.46 7.95
N LEU A 172 -24.52 -5.13 7.78
CA LEU A 172 -24.79 -5.91 6.56
C LEU A 172 -24.84 -5.03 5.30
N THR A 173 -25.34 -3.80 5.42
CA THR A 173 -25.40 -2.84 4.31
C THR A 173 -23.99 -2.38 3.93
N HIS A 174 -23.14 -2.11 4.93
CA HIS A 174 -21.75 -1.72 4.74
C HIS A 174 -20.89 -2.87 4.15
N ILE A 175 -21.11 -4.10 4.62
CA ILE A 175 -20.51 -5.30 4.01
C ILE A 175 -20.92 -5.40 2.53
N ALA A 176 -22.21 -5.25 2.22
CA ALA A 176 -22.71 -5.35 0.84
C ALA A 176 -22.12 -4.25 -0.06
N TRP A 177 -21.90 -3.05 0.48
CA TRP A 177 -21.21 -1.96 -0.22
C TRP A 177 -19.79 -2.34 -0.63
N TRP A 178 -18.98 -2.79 0.32
CA TRP A 178 -17.59 -3.19 0.06
C TRP A 178 -17.49 -4.42 -0.86
N GLU A 179 -18.36 -5.40 -0.70
CA GLU A 179 -18.46 -6.54 -1.62
C GLU A 179 -18.81 -6.10 -3.04
N ARG A 180 -19.67 -5.10 -3.19
CA ARG A 180 -20.03 -4.54 -4.50
C ARG A 180 -18.82 -3.89 -5.17
N ILE A 181 -18.02 -3.14 -4.43
CA ILE A 181 -16.80 -2.48 -4.93
C ILE A 181 -15.78 -3.51 -5.43
N ILE A 182 -15.56 -4.60 -4.68
CA ILE A 182 -14.63 -5.66 -5.10
C ILE A 182 -15.12 -6.39 -6.36
N LYS A 183 -16.45 -6.55 -6.48
CA LYS A 183 -17.05 -7.36 -7.55
C LYS A 183 -17.12 -6.62 -8.89
N ASP A 184 -17.31 -5.31 -8.87
CA ASP A 184 -17.40 -4.45 -10.07
C ASP A 184 -16.06 -4.34 -10.79
#